data_AF-A0A7V9Q4A9-F1
#
_entry.id   AF-A0A7V9Q4A9-F1
#
_cell.length_a   1.000
_cell.length_b   1.000
_cell.length_c   1.000
_cell.angle_alpha   90.00
_cell.angle_beta   90.00
_cell.angle_gamma   90.00
#
_symmetry.space_group_name_H-M   'P 1'
#
loop_
_entity.id
_entity.type
_entity.pdbx_description
1 polymer ?
#
loop_
_entity_poly.entity_id
_entity_poly.type
_entity_poly.pdbx_seq_one_letter_code
_entity_poly.pdbx_strand_id
1 'polypeptide(L)'
;MNIKNCLRQQRVWTLLALLLATVAFSSACSDPEQAKAEHLSQGEAYLKEKKFQEASIEFRNAAQIDDNLAAAHWGLAQAYEG
;
A
#
# COMPACT_ATOMS: atom_id res chain seq x y z
N MET A 1 -16.12 49.01 10.75
CA MET A 1 -15.91 47.62 10.26
C MET A 1 -16.09 46.67 11.44
N ASN A 2 -17.01 45.70 11.35
CA ASN A 2 -17.68 45.10 12.52
C ASN A 2 -16.94 43.86 13.07
N ILE A 3 -16.44 43.93 14.32
CA ILE A 3 -15.61 42.91 15.03
C ILE A 3 -16.24 41.51 15.03
N LYS A 4 -17.57 41.45 14.99
CA LYS A 4 -18.36 40.20 14.96
C LYS A 4 -18.11 39.35 13.70
N ASN A 5 -17.79 39.98 12.56
CA ASN A 5 -17.50 39.26 11.31
C ASN A 5 -16.11 38.60 11.32
N CYS A 6 -15.14 39.16 12.06
CA CYS A 6 -13.79 38.60 12.17
C CYS A 6 -13.79 37.32 13.01
N LEU A 7 -14.53 37.33 14.14
CA LEU A 7 -14.69 36.16 15.01
C LEU A 7 -15.51 35.03 14.34
N ARG A 8 -16.46 35.38 13.47
CA ARG A 8 -17.23 34.41 12.67
C ARG A 8 -16.36 33.79 11.57
N GLN A 9 -15.52 34.58 10.91
CA GLN A 9 -14.55 34.08 9.93
C GLN A 9 -13.51 33.16 10.59
N GLN A 10 -12.93 33.57 11.71
CA GLN A 10 -11.94 32.77 12.44
C GLN A 10 -12.49 31.40 12.90
N ARG A 11 -13.77 31.34 13.33
CA ARG A 11 -14.45 30.10 13.72
C ARG A 11 -14.75 29.17 12.54
N VAL A 12 -15.11 29.72 11.37
CA VAL A 12 -15.35 28.92 10.16
C VAL A 12 -14.05 28.29 9.68
N TRP A 13 -12.95 29.04 9.72
CA TRP A 13 -11.63 28.54 9.32
C TRP A 13 -11.07 27.50 10.28
N THR A 14 -11.28 27.63 11.59
CA THR A 14 -10.90 26.59 12.55
C THR A 14 -11.72 25.32 12.38
N LEU A 15 -13.04 25.43 12.14
CA LEU A 15 -13.89 24.27 11.87
C LEU A 15 -13.53 23.57 10.56
N LEU A 16 -13.21 24.32 9.50
CA LEU A 16 -12.72 23.78 8.24
C LEU A 16 -11.39 23.04 8.40
N ALA A 17 -10.44 23.62 9.15
CA ALA A 17 -9.15 22.99 9.42
C ALA A 17 -9.31 21.69 10.23
N LEU A 18 -10.23 21.66 11.19
CA LEU A 18 -10.50 20.49 12.02
C LEU A 18 -11.17 19.36 11.21
N LEU A 19 -12.04 19.71 10.26
CA LEU A 19 -12.72 18.77 9.36
C LEU A 19 -11.77 18.20 8.29
N LEU A 20 -10.79 18.99 7.83
CA LEU A 20 -9.71 18.50 6.97
C LEU A 20 -8.75 17.56 7.71
N ALA A 21 -8.49 17.80 9.00
CA ALA A 21 -7.61 16.96 9.80
C ALA A 21 -8.16 15.55 10.08
N THR A 22 -9.48 15.39 10.16
CA THR A 22 -10.11 14.07 10.38
C THR A 22 -10.04 13.15 9.15
N VAL A 23 -10.01 13.71 7.94
CA VAL A 23 -9.88 12.92 6.69
C VAL A 23 -8.47 12.38 6.48
N ALA A 24 -7.45 13.03 7.06
CA ALA A 24 -6.05 12.63 6.91
C ALA A 24 -5.65 11.38 7.73
N PHE A 25 -6.49 10.93 8.66
CA PHE A 25 -6.16 9.83 9.58
C PHE A 25 -6.62 8.43 9.11
N SER A 26 -7.33 8.32 7.99
CA SER A 26 -7.91 7.05 7.54
C SER A 26 -7.02 6.19 6.62
N SER A 27 -5.78 6.57 6.37
CA SER A 27 -4.90 5.91 5.37
C SER A 27 -3.72 5.11 5.96
N ALA A 28 -3.81 4.63 7.20
CA ALA A 28 -2.67 3.99 7.88
C ALA A 28 -2.80 2.47 8.16
N CYS A 29 -3.85 1.79 7.66
CA CYS A 29 -4.06 0.35 7.91
C CYS A 29 -3.96 -0.46 6.60
N SER A 30 -2.77 -0.45 6.00
CA SER A 30 -2.40 -1.45 4.99
C SER A 30 -1.62 -2.53 5.72
N ASP A 31 -2.24 -3.68 6.01
CA ASP A 31 -1.53 -4.78 6.66
C ASP A 31 -0.43 -5.31 5.74
N PRO A 32 0.86 -5.14 6.09
CA PRO A 32 1.96 -5.61 5.24
C PRO A 32 1.91 -7.13 5.04
N GLU A 33 1.33 -7.86 6.00
CA GLU A 33 1.10 -9.30 5.89
C GLU A 33 0.12 -9.66 4.77
N GLN A 34 -0.91 -8.86 4.55
CA GLN A 34 -1.86 -9.11 3.47
C GLN A 34 -1.23 -8.79 2.12
N ALA A 35 -0.48 -7.69 2.03
CA ALA A 35 0.21 -7.29 0.81
C ALA A 35 1.25 -8.34 0.36
N LYS A 36 2.08 -8.90 1.26
CA LYS A 36 3.04 -9.96 0.87
C LYS A 36 2.35 -11.23 0.37
N ALA A 37 1.22 -11.61 0.98
CA ALA A 37 0.46 -12.78 0.58
C ALA A 37 -0.20 -12.60 -0.80
N GLU A 38 -0.66 -11.39 -1.10
CA GLU A 38 -1.22 -11.05 -2.41
C GLU A 38 -0.17 -11.15 -3.52
N HIS A 39 1.00 -10.52 -3.33
CA HIS A 39 2.11 -10.59 -4.29
C HIS A 39 2.60 -12.03 -4.51
N LEU A 40 2.66 -12.86 -3.46
CA LEU A 40 2.97 -14.29 -3.61
C LEU A 40 1.96 -15.01 -4.52
N SER A 41 0.67 -14.84 -4.24
CA SER A 41 -0.41 -15.48 -5.01
C SER A 41 -0.40 -15.05 -6.48
N GLN A 42 -0.17 -13.77 -6.74
CA GLN A 42 -0.04 -13.24 -8.11
C GLN A 42 1.19 -13.81 -8.83
N GLY A 43 2.35 -13.87 -8.15
CA GLY A 43 3.55 -14.50 -8.69
C GLY A 43 3.33 -15.97 -9.08
N GLU A 44 2.66 -16.74 -8.22
CA GLU A 44 2.29 -18.13 -8.50
C GLU A 44 1.33 -18.27 -9.68
N ALA A 45 0.37 -17.35 -9.83
CA ALA A 45 -0.52 -17.31 -10.98
C ALA A 45 0.27 -17.05 -12.28
N TYR A 46 1.18 -16.08 -12.26
CA TYR A 46 2.04 -15.80 -13.42
C TYR A 46 2.96 -16.97 -13.78
N LEU A 47 3.50 -17.71 -12.80
CA LEU A 47 4.24 -18.95 -13.08
C LEU A 47 3.39 -19.98 -13.83
N LYS A 48 2.13 -20.19 -13.41
CA LYS A 48 1.20 -21.10 -14.09
C LYS A 48 0.88 -20.66 -15.52
N GLU A 49 0.86 -19.35 -15.75
CA GLU A 49 0.68 -18.75 -17.07
C GLU A 49 1.98 -18.69 -17.91
N LYS A 50 3.12 -19.17 -17.38
CA LYS A 50 4.46 -19.07 -17.99
C LYS A 50 4.92 -17.62 -18.25
N LYS A 51 4.38 -16.68 -17.47
CA LYS A 51 4.74 -15.26 -17.47
C LYS A 51 5.85 -15.03 -16.45
N PHE A 52 7.03 -15.56 -16.76
CA PHE A 52 8.16 -15.62 -15.82
C PHE A 52 8.67 -14.23 -15.41
N GLN A 53 8.66 -13.28 -16.35
CA GLN A 53 9.09 -11.92 -16.08
C GLN A 53 8.15 -11.23 -15.07
N GLU A 54 6.84 -11.32 -15.26
CA GLU A 54 5.83 -10.78 -14.35
C GLU A 54 5.85 -11.49 -12.99
N ALA A 55 6.01 -12.81 -12.99
CA ALA A 55 6.19 -13.59 -11.76
C ALA A 55 7.38 -13.08 -10.94
N SER A 56 8.52 -12.83 -11.60
CA SER A 56 9.73 -12.33 -10.92
C SER A 56 9.54 -10.95 -10.28
N ILE A 57 8.66 -10.11 -10.84
CA ILE A 57 8.33 -8.79 -10.29
C ILE A 57 7.50 -8.96 -9.02
N GLU A 58 6.45 -9.78 -9.06
CA GLU A 58 5.58 -9.99 -7.90
C GLU A 58 6.31 -10.66 -6.74
N PHE A 59 7.14 -11.68 -7.01
CA PHE A 59 7.93 -12.29 -5.95
C PHE A 59 8.97 -11.32 -5.36
N ARG A 60 9.52 -10.40 -6.16
CA ARG A 60 10.40 -9.34 -5.64
C ARG A 60 9.63 -8.35 -4.77
N ASN A 61 8.38 -8.02 -5.11
CA ASN A 61 7.52 -7.19 -4.28
C ASN A 61 7.22 -7.87 -2.95
N ALA A 62 6.90 -9.16 -2.96
CA ALA A 62 6.72 -9.95 -1.74
C ALA A 62 7.99 -9.99 -0.87
N ALA A 63 9.16 -10.19 -1.49
CA ALA A 63 10.45 -10.20 -0.78
C ALA A 63 10.80 -8.82 -0.19
N GLN A 64 10.46 -7.71 -0.86
CA GLN A 64 10.70 -6.36 -0.31
C GLN A 64 9.88 -6.07 0.96
N ILE A 65 8.74 -6.75 1.15
CA ILE A 65 7.91 -6.60 2.34
C ILE A 65 8.45 -7.48 3.47
N ASP A 66 8.87 -8.70 3.14
CA ASP A 66 9.46 -9.67 4.07
C ASP A 66 10.66 -10.35 3.41
N ASP A 67 11.86 -9.81 3.72
CA ASP A 67 13.12 -10.30 3.16
C ASP A 67 13.40 -11.77 3.50
N ASN A 68 12.77 -12.32 4.55
CA ASN A 68 12.96 -13.71 4.99
C ASN A 68 11.88 -14.66 4.47
N LEU A 69 10.99 -14.18 3.60
CA LEU A 69 9.90 -14.98 3.05
C LEU A 69 10.44 -16.06 2.10
N ALA A 70 10.65 -17.26 2.63
CA ALA A 70 11.19 -18.39 1.88
C ALA A 70 10.40 -18.69 0.59
N ALA A 71 9.07 -18.54 0.63
CA ALA A 71 8.20 -18.73 -0.53
C ALA A 71 8.50 -17.72 -1.67
N ALA A 72 8.82 -16.47 -1.34
CA ALA A 72 9.14 -15.45 -2.34
C ALA A 72 10.47 -15.73 -3.03
N HIS A 73 11.49 -16.14 -2.25
CA HIS A 73 12.79 -16.55 -2.81
C HIS A 73 12.67 -17.82 -3.68
N TRP A 74 11.85 -18.78 -3.25
CA TRP A 74 11.56 -19.98 -4.05
C TRP A 74 10.79 -19.65 -5.34
N GLY A 75 9.84 -18.72 -5.27
CA GLY A 75 9.13 -18.20 -6.43
C GLY A 75 10.05 -17.49 -7.42
N LEU A 76 10.99 -16.68 -6.93
CA LEU A 76 12.03 -16.03 -7.74
C LEU A 76 12.91 -17.06 -8.46
N ALA A 77 13.34 -18.12 -7.77
CA ALA A 77 14.13 -19.18 -8.38
C ALA A 77 13.38 -19.84 -9.55
N GLN A 78 12.13 -20.25 -9.33
CA GLN A 78 11.29 -20.83 -10.39
C GLN A 78 11.05 -19.85 -11.54
N ALA A 79 10.88 -18.56 -11.25
CA ALA A 79 10.71 -17.52 -12.26
C ALA A 79 11.98 -17.28 -13.09
N TYR A 80 13.17 -17.61 -12.58
CA TYR A 80 14.42 -17.51 -13.33
C TYR A 80 14.81 -18.80 -14.05
N GLU A 81 14.24 -19.94 -13.66
CA GLU A 81 14.45 -21.23 -14.32
C GLU A 81 13.64 -21.40 -15.61
N GLY A 82 12.48 -20.72 -15.71
CA GLY A 82 11.56 -20.80 -16.85
C GLY A 82 11.87 -19.81 -17.98
#